data_AF-A0A1H6J3M4-F1
#
_entry.id   AF-A0A1H6J3M4-F1
#
_cell.length_a   1.000
_cell.length_b   1.000
_cell.length_c   1.000
_cell.angle_alpha   90.00
_cell.angle_beta   90.00
_cell.angle_gamma   90.00
#
_symmetry.space_group_name_H-M   'P 1'
#
loop_
_entity.id
_entity.type
_entity.pdbx_description
1 polymer ?
#
loop_
_entity_poly.entity_id
_entity_poly.type
_entity_poly.pdbx_seq_one_letter_code
_entity_poly.pdbx_strand_id
1 'polypeptide(L)'
;MKKYSFFLIISFFLVSCYDKTSSNPTEVYQLWIGTKPSKQIKVINGQYWESGHWTKEYVLFLELQTDKSFWDKFKKENNLIIDTIKNEMITSEQPKWFNPSKNSIQYKINDHFDQGSRYYEDLTNNKIYIYEIQL
;
A
#
# COMPACT_ATOMS: atom_id res chain seq x y z
N MET A 1 9.71 40.82 -46.35
CA MET A 1 9.87 40.80 -44.88
C MET A 1 8.60 41.31 -44.22
N LYS A 2 7.70 40.44 -43.75
CA LYS A 2 6.62 40.81 -42.82
C LYS A 2 6.40 39.68 -41.82
N LYS A 3 6.70 40.05 -40.58
CA LYS A 3 6.70 39.41 -39.26
C LYS A 3 5.73 38.22 -39.09
N TYR A 4 6.29 37.01 -38.94
CA TYR A 4 5.64 35.91 -38.22
C TYR A 4 5.71 36.23 -36.72
N SER A 5 4.63 36.75 -36.14
CA SER A 5 4.56 36.97 -34.70
C SER A 5 3.92 35.77 -34.02
N PHE A 6 4.77 34.78 -33.77
CA PHE A 6 4.77 33.82 -32.66
C PHE A 6 3.47 33.74 -31.81
N PHE A 7 2.51 32.93 -32.25
CA PHE A 7 1.48 32.37 -31.37
C PHE A 7 2.08 31.13 -30.69
N LEU A 8 2.61 31.30 -29.47
CA LEU A 8 2.95 30.17 -28.62
C LEU A 8 2.96 30.62 -27.15
N ILE A 9 1.81 31.10 -26.68
CA ILE A 9 1.56 31.25 -25.24
C ILE A 9 1.23 29.86 -24.70
N ILE A 10 2.29 29.26 -24.17
CA ILE A 10 2.37 28.18 -23.18
C ILE A 10 1.02 27.93 -22.49
N SER A 11 0.35 26.84 -22.89
CA SER A 11 -0.81 26.25 -22.19
C SER A 11 -0.45 24.92 -21.52
N PHE A 12 0.80 24.77 -21.08
CA PHE A 12 1.21 23.71 -20.17
C PHE A 12 1.07 24.23 -18.74
N PHE A 13 0.79 23.36 -17.76
CA PHE A 13 0.69 23.60 -16.30
C PHE A 13 -0.70 23.68 -15.66
N LEU A 14 -1.68 22.90 -16.12
CA LEU A 14 -2.86 22.55 -15.29
C LEU A 14 -3.22 21.06 -15.37
N VAL A 15 -2.24 20.17 -15.36
CA VAL A 15 -2.49 18.79 -14.91
C VAL A 15 -2.40 18.81 -13.39
N SER A 16 -3.50 19.16 -12.74
CA SER A 16 -3.73 18.73 -11.36
C SER A 16 -3.89 17.22 -11.42
N CYS A 17 -2.80 16.49 -11.19
CA CYS A 17 -2.92 15.10 -10.79
C CYS A 17 -3.59 15.16 -9.40
N TYR A 18 -4.80 14.60 -9.32
CA TYR A 18 -5.57 14.55 -8.08
C TYR A 18 -5.12 13.34 -7.28
N ASP A 19 -5.13 13.48 -5.96
CA ASP A 19 -4.95 12.34 -5.05
C ASP A 19 -5.96 11.24 -5.37
N LYS A 20 -5.49 10.01 -5.31
CA LYS A 20 -6.32 8.83 -5.51
C LYS A 20 -6.61 8.18 -4.17
N THR A 21 -7.88 8.04 -3.84
CA THR A 21 -8.32 7.37 -2.62
C THR A 21 -9.29 6.25 -2.92
N SER A 22 -9.23 5.18 -2.13
CA SER A 22 -10.24 4.12 -2.18
C SER A 22 -10.35 3.42 -0.83
N SER A 23 -11.58 3.06 -0.48
CA SER A 23 -11.91 2.16 0.63
C SER A 23 -12.59 0.87 0.15
N ASN A 24 -12.71 0.68 -1.17
CA ASN A 24 -13.22 -0.55 -1.75
C ASN A 24 -12.12 -1.62 -1.70
N PRO A 25 -12.28 -2.75 -0.97
CA PRO A 25 -11.19 -3.71 -0.78
C PRO A 25 -10.62 -4.26 -2.10
N THR A 26 -11.50 -4.55 -3.07
CA THR A 26 -11.08 -5.13 -4.35
C THR A 26 -10.36 -4.12 -5.24
N GLU A 27 -10.74 -2.83 -5.17
CA GLU A 27 -10.04 -1.75 -5.84
C GLU A 27 -8.69 -1.49 -5.19
N VAL A 28 -8.64 -1.38 -3.86
CA VAL A 28 -7.40 -1.15 -3.10
C VAL A 28 -6.34 -2.21 -3.43
N TYR A 29 -6.72 -3.48 -3.48
CA TYR A 29 -5.81 -4.56 -3.90
C TYR A 29 -5.31 -4.36 -5.34
N GLN A 30 -6.16 -3.91 -6.26
CA GLN A 30 -5.76 -3.62 -7.64
C GLN A 30 -4.80 -2.44 -7.73
N LEU A 31 -4.97 -1.42 -6.90
CA LEU A 31 -4.07 -0.26 -6.85
C LEU A 31 -2.67 -0.64 -6.35
N TRP A 32 -2.66 -1.57 -5.39
CA TRP A 32 -1.42 -2.09 -4.82
C TRP A 32 -0.68 -3.05 -5.78
N ILE A 33 -1.34 -4.13 -6.22
CA ILE A 33 -0.71 -5.22 -7.00
C ILE A 33 -0.75 -4.96 -8.52
N GLY A 34 -1.67 -4.11 -9.00
CA GLY A 34 -1.91 -3.87 -10.43
C GLY A 34 -2.84 -4.89 -11.10
N THR A 35 -3.37 -5.88 -10.36
CA THR A 35 -4.29 -6.90 -10.88
C THR A 35 -5.42 -7.20 -9.90
N LYS A 36 -6.50 -7.82 -10.38
CA LYS A 36 -7.61 -8.26 -9.52
C LYS A 36 -7.16 -9.39 -8.58
N PRO A 37 -7.71 -9.47 -7.36
CA PRO A 37 -7.45 -10.59 -6.46
C PRO A 37 -7.77 -11.92 -7.14
N SER A 38 -6.89 -12.91 -6.98
CA SER A 38 -7.16 -14.28 -7.42
C SER A 38 -8.25 -14.91 -6.54
N LYS A 39 -8.82 -16.04 -6.97
CA LYS A 39 -9.83 -16.77 -6.17
C LYS A 39 -9.34 -17.23 -4.79
N GLN A 40 -8.02 -17.31 -4.60
CA GLN A 40 -7.39 -17.73 -3.35
C GLN A 40 -7.19 -16.56 -2.37
N ILE A 41 -7.37 -15.33 -2.84
CA ILE A 41 -7.13 -14.11 -2.05
C ILE A 41 -8.48 -13.43 -1.81
N LYS A 42 -8.93 -13.48 -0.56
CA LYS A 42 -10.07 -12.71 -0.10
C LYS A 42 -9.59 -11.42 0.54
N VAL A 43 -9.86 -10.29 -0.11
CA VAL A 43 -9.62 -8.97 0.48
C VAL A 43 -10.81 -8.62 1.36
N ILE A 44 -10.58 -8.55 2.68
CA ILE A 44 -11.63 -8.29 3.66
C ILE A 44 -11.87 -6.79 3.78
N ASN A 45 -10.80 -6.02 4.00
CA ASN A 45 -10.82 -4.57 4.12
C ASN A 45 -9.65 -3.96 3.35
N GLY A 46 -9.83 -2.71 2.91
CA GLY A 46 -8.78 -1.93 2.27
C GLY A 46 -8.99 -0.44 2.47
N GLN A 47 -7.89 0.29 2.62
CA GLN A 47 -7.85 1.75 2.55
C GLN A 47 -6.58 2.18 1.81
N TYR A 48 -6.72 3.08 0.86
CA TYR A 48 -5.65 3.56 0.01
C TYR A 48 -5.71 5.07 -0.13
N TRP A 49 -4.55 5.70 -0.07
CA TRP A 49 -4.30 7.05 -0.52
C TRP A 49 -3.02 7.04 -1.37
N GLU A 50 -3.03 7.71 -2.51
CA GLU A 50 -1.88 7.91 -3.38
C GLU A 50 -1.85 9.38 -3.79
N SER A 51 -0.66 9.99 -3.74
CA SER A 51 -0.50 11.40 -4.03
C SER A 51 -0.74 11.68 -5.52
N GLY A 52 -1.30 12.85 -5.81
CA GLY A 52 -1.37 13.40 -7.15
C GLY A 52 -0.02 13.92 -7.66
N HIS A 53 1.12 13.50 -7.12
CA HIS A 53 2.43 13.91 -7.63
C HIS A 53 2.90 12.99 -8.76
N TRP A 54 4.05 13.32 -9.37
CA TRP A 54 4.62 12.51 -10.44
C TRP A 54 5.31 11.26 -9.89
N THR A 55 5.76 11.34 -8.63
CA THR A 55 6.27 10.24 -7.83
C THR A 55 5.10 9.42 -7.29
N LYS A 56 5.23 8.09 -7.31
CA LYS A 56 4.21 7.20 -6.76
C LYS A 56 4.36 7.14 -5.24
N GLU A 57 3.77 8.11 -4.55
CA GLU A 57 3.73 8.14 -3.08
C GLU A 57 2.37 7.62 -2.63
N TYR A 58 2.34 6.70 -1.67
CA TYR A 58 1.09 6.14 -1.20
C TYR A 58 1.15 5.63 0.23
N VAL A 59 -0.03 5.50 0.82
CA VAL A 59 -0.29 4.84 2.09
C VAL A 59 -1.40 3.81 1.87
N LEU A 60 -1.15 2.59 2.33
CA LEU A 60 -2.01 1.43 2.13
C LEU A 60 -2.26 0.71 3.46
N PHE A 61 -3.52 0.35 3.69
CA PHE A 61 -3.91 -0.64 4.69
C PHE A 61 -4.71 -1.74 4.00
N LEU A 62 -4.38 -3.00 4.25
CA LEU A 62 -5.12 -4.16 3.78
C LEU A 62 -5.31 -5.19 4.89
N GLU A 63 -6.46 -5.84 4.87
CA GLU A 63 -6.72 -7.08 5.60
C GLU A 63 -7.04 -8.17 4.57
N LEU A 64 -6.18 -9.18 4.49
CA LEU A 64 -6.29 -10.28 3.56
C LEU A 64 -6.54 -11.59 4.30
N GLN A 65 -7.35 -12.45 3.70
CA GLN A 65 -7.39 -13.87 4.01
C GLN A 65 -6.96 -14.62 2.76
N THR A 66 -5.88 -15.39 2.87
CA THR A 66 -5.23 -16.06 1.73
C THR A 66 -4.66 -17.39 2.16
N ASP A 67 -4.18 -18.17 1.19
CA ASP A 67 -3.44 -19.39 1.51
C ASP A 67 -1.99 -19.09 1.92
N LYS A 68 -1.39 -20.07 2.60
CA LYS A 68 0.00 -19.99 3.07
C LYS A 68 0.98 -19.81 1.90
N SER A 69 0.65 -20.31 0.71
CA SER A 69 1.54 -20.27 -0.45
C SER A 69 1.75 -18.86 -0.98
N PHE A 70 0.67 -18.06 -1.04
CA PHE A 70 0.75 -16.65 -1.40
C PHE A 70 1.60 -15.89 -0.39
N TRP A 71 1.36 -16.09 0.91
CA TRP A 71 2.08 -15.37 1.95
C TRP A 71 3.57 -15.72 2.00
N ASP A 72 3.91 -17.00 1.88
CA ASP A 72 5.30 -17.45 1.83
C ASP A 72 6.03 -16.90 0.61
N LYS A 73 5.35 -16.84 -0.55
CA LYS A 73 5.88 -16.20 -1.75
C LYS A 73 6.10 -14.70 -1.54
N PHE A 74 5.11 -13.99 -0.99
CA PHE A 74 5.20 -12.56 -0.71
C PHE A 74 6.37 -12.23 0.23
N LYS A 75 6.53 -12.99 1.32
CA LYS A 75 7.67 -12.85 2.24
C LYS A 75 9.00 -12.99 1.52
N LYS A 76 9.12 -13.99 0.64
CA LYS A 76 10.34 -14.24 -0.12
C LYS A 76 10.64 -13.14 -1.14
N GLU A 77 9.66 -12.72 -1.92
CA GLU A 77 9.85 -11.71 -2.97
C GLU A 77 10.19 -10.33 -2.40
N ASN A 78 9.66 -10.00 -1.22
CA ASN A 78 9.90 -8.71 -0.55
C ASN A 78 11.01 -8.79 0.52
N ASN A 79 11.74 -9.91 0.60
CA ASN A 79 12.80 -10.14 1.59
C ASN A 79 12.37 -9.79 3.03
N LEU A 80 11.17 -10.21 3.42
CA LEU A 80 10.62 -9.90 4.74
C LEU A 80 11.40 -10.62 5.84
N ILE A 81 11.74 -9.87 6.88
CA ILE A 81 12.34 -10.38 8.11
C ILE A 81 11.41 -10.11 9.29
N ILE A 82 11.52 -10.94 10.33
CA ILE A 82 10.76 -10.74 11.57
C ILE A 82 11.19 -9.42 12.19
N ASP A 83 10.22 -8.56 12.46
CA ASP A 83 10.46 -7.31 13.18
C ASP A 83 10.24 -7.54 14.68
N THR A 84 11.33 -7.53 15.44
CA THR A 84 11.29 -7.73 16.89
C THR A 84 10.92 -6.44 17.63
N ILE A 85 10.95 -5.29 16.95
CA ILE A 85 10.56 -4.01 17.51
C ILE A 85 9.04 -3.90 17.41
N LYS A 86 8.37 -4.04 18.55
CA LYS A 86 6.93 -3.75 18.65
C LYS A 86 6.72 -2.25 18.57
N ASN A 87 6.64 -1.73 17.36
CA ASN A 87 6.07 -0.42 17.14
C ASN A 87 4.57 -0.57 17.34
N GLU A 88 4.04 0.04 18.40
CA GLU A 88 2.61 0.31 18.44
C GLU A 88 2.33 1.18 17.22
N MET A 89 1.61 0.60 16.25
CA MET A 89 1.24 1.30 15.04
C MET A 89 0.22 2.37 15.47
N ILE A 90 0.74 3.58 15.72
CA ILE A 90 -0.05 4.75 16.11
C ILE A 90 0.17 5.79 15.01
N THR A 91 -0.25 5.45 13.79
CA THR A 91 -0.57 6.51 12.84
C THR A 91 -2.01 6.92 13.16
N SER A 92 -2.27 8.22 13.33
CA SER A 92 -3.63 8.74 13.56
C SER A 92 -4.61 8.37 12.45
N GLU A 93 -4.08 7.94 11.31
CA GLU A 93 -4.80 7.58 10.09
C GLU A 93 -5.11 6.08 9.99
N GLN A 94 -4.64 5.26 10.94
CA GLN A 94 -4.91 3.84 10.95
C GLN A 94 -6.42 3.57 11.05
N PRO A 95 -6.99 2.76 10.15
CA PRO A 95 -8.38 2.38 10.22
C PRO A 95 -8.67 1.51 11.44
N LYS A 96 -9.83 1.70 12.10
CA LYS A 96 -10.23 0.92 13.29
C LYS A 96 -10.27 -0.60 13.07
N TRP A 97 -10.51 -1.03 11.82
CA TRP A 97 -10.53 -2.45 11.46
C TRP A 97 -9.13 -3.05 11.30
N PHE A 98 -8.09 -2.22 11.13
CA PHE A 98 -6.72 -2.68 11.05
C PHE A 98 -6.22 -2.98 12.48
N ASN A 99 -6.44 -4.21 12.93
CA ASN A 99 -6.18 -4.60 14.32
C ASN A 99 -5.60 -6.02 14.38
N PRO A 100 -4.32 -6.20 13.99
CA PRO A 100 -3.65 -7.48 14.12
C PRO A 100 -3.63 -7.93 15.59
N SER A 101 -3.84 -9.22 15.82
CA SER A 101 -3.84 -9.77 17.19
C SER A 101 -2.47 -9.60 17.85
N LYS A 102 -2.43 -9.54 19.19
CA LYS A 102 -1.17 -9.44 19.97
C LYS A 102 -0.20 -10.60 19.74
N ASN A 103 -0.70 -11.72 19.22
CA ASN A 103 0.06 -12.93 18.91
C ASN A 103 0.49 -12.98 17.44
N SER A 104 0.15 -11.97 16.64
CA SER A 104 0.57 -11.90 15.24
C SER A 104 2.09 -11.78 15.15
N ILE A 105 2.67 -12.44 14.16
CA ILE A 105 4.08 -12.26 13.84
C ILE A 105 4.19 -10.99 12.99
N GLN A 106 5.00 -10.03 13.45
CA GLN A 106 5.29 -8.80 12.73
C GLN A 106 6.52 -8.98 11.83
N TYR A 107 6.44 -8.40 10.64
CA TYR A 107 7.49 -8.39 9.63
C TYR A 107 7.75 -6.97 9.13
N LYS A 108 8.97 -6.77 8.63
CA LYS A 108 9.38 -5.59 7.85
C LYS A 108 10.23 -6.03 6.66
N ILE A 109 10.38 -5.16 5.67
CA ILE A 109 11.32 -5.37 4.57
C ILE A 109 12.75 -5.28 5.14
N ASN A 110 13.63 -6.18 4.69
CA ASN A 110 15.06 -6.10 5.00
C ASN A 110 15.76 -5.08 4.09
N ASP A 111 15.50 -3.80 4.32
CA ASP A 111 16.16 -2.69 3.64
C ASP A 111 16.77 -1.72 4.67
N HIS A 112 17.81 -1.00 4.26
CA HIS A 112 18.44 0.05 5.06
C HIS A 112 17.53 1.27 5.25
N PHE A 113 16.54 1.46 4.36
CA PHE A 113 15.60 2.57 4.42
C PHE A 113 14.19 2.09 4.82
N ASP A 114 13.92 2.10 6.13
CA ASP A 114 12.62 1.72 6.69
C ASP A 114 11.72 2.96 6.82
N GLN A 115 10.78 3.13 5.87
CA GLN A 115 9.77 4.20 5.90
C GLN A 115 8.61 3.91 6.87
N GLY A 116 8.57 2.72 7.48
CA GLY A 116 7.56 2.34 8.46
C GLY A 116 6.57 1.27 8.00
N SER A 117 6.69 0.72 6.79
CA SER A 117 5.84 -0.38 6.31
C SER A 117 5.93 -1.60 7.22
N ARG A 118 4.79 -2.16 7.63
CA ARG A 118 4.70 -3.30 8.55
C ARG A 118 3.66 -4.31 8.08
N TYR A 119 4.01 -5.58 8.21
CA TYR A 119 3.16 -6.69 7.80
C TYR A 119 2.96 -7.65 8.97
N TYR A 120 1.76 -8.18 9.12
CA TYR A 120 1.39 -9.00 10.26
C TYR A 120 0.74 -10.29 9.79
N GLU A 121 1.23 -11.42 10.28
CA GLU A 121 0.61 -12.74 10.09
C GLU A 121 -0.11 -13.14 11.37
N ASP A 122 -1.45 -13.12 11.35
CA ASP A 122 -2.28 -13.56 12.47
C ASP A 122 -2.58 -15.06 12.33
N LEU A 123 -1.85 -15.86 13.10
CA LEU A 123 -1.94 -17.32 13.09
C LEU A 123 -3.28 -17.84 13.61
N THR A 124 -4.06 -17.01 14.32
CA THR A 124 -5.32 -17.42 14.95
C THR A 124 -6.44 -17.57 13.93
N ASN A 125 -6.45 -16.73 12.90
CA ASN A 125 -7.55 -16.59 11.93
C ASN A 125 -7.06 -16.66 10.47
N ASN A 126 -5.77 -16.95 10.26
CA ASN A 126 -5.13 -17.01 8.95
C ASN A 126 -5.36 -15.72 8.15
N LYS A 127 -5.22 -14.58 8.83
CA LYS A 127 -5.29 -13.25 8.22
C LYS A 127 -3.91 -12.62 8.14
N ILE A 128 -3.76 -11.78 7.14
CA ILE A 128 -2.58 -10.95 6.94
C ILE A 128 -3.03 -9.51 6.98
N TYR A 129 -2.36 -8.70 7.77
CA TYR A 129 -2.55 -7.26 7.79
C TYR A 129 -1.33 -6.61 7.16
N ILE A 130 -1.56 -5.71 6.21
CA ILE A 130 -0.50 -5.01 5.47
C ILE A 130 -0.67 -3.53 5.67
N TYR A 131 0.32 -2.90 6.28
CA TYR A 131 0.52 -1.47 6.25
C TYR A 131 1.74 -1.18 5.39
N GLU A 132 1.55 -0.44 4.31
CA GLU A 132 2.62 -0.08 3.39
C GLU A 132 2.60 1.42 3.14
N ILE A 133 3.76 2.04 3.28
CA ILE A 133 4.00 3.44 3.01
C ILE A 133 5.19 3.59 2.08
N GLN A 134 5.01 4.41 1.04
CA GLN A 134 6.04 4.85 0.13
C GLN A 134 5.92 6.37 -0.01
N LEU A 135 6.95 7.10 0.43
CA LEU A 135 7.05 8.57 0.33
C LEU A 135 8.30 8.97 -0.44
#